data_AF-A0A9P9DEM1-F1
#
_entry.id   AF-A0A9P9DEM1-F1
#
_cell.length_a   1.000
_cell.length_b   1.000
_cell.length_c   1.000
_cell.angle_alpha   90.00
_cell.angle_beta   90.00
_cell.angle_gamma   90.00
#
_symmetry.space_group_name_H-M   'P 1'
#
loop_
_entity.id
_entity.type
_entity.pdbx_description
1 polymer ?
#
loop_
_entity_poly.entity_id
_entity_poly.type
_entity_poly.pdbx_seq_one_letter_code
_entity_poly.pdbx_strand_id
1 'polypeptide(L)'
;EPSNPNPMNWLLPAYETTWRVVLVCVIKLRYRNAPNTQKQRKLPKDYMSDISKRRFKGEFTMPGVYGFCVNVIVKEILRLYPPTRRVYRCFTEDGGDVKADIELCHRISVDDAFSPGPLCFRSERWFEIRAHLGSEKTRQDVSYVEQEHGFMLFAVYCPAGQKSTQTFGLKMITLLAVVLCDG
;
A
#
# COMPACT_ATOMS: atom_id res chain seq x y z
N GLU A 1 -36.52 4.54 12.88
CA GLU A 1 -35.34 5.41 12.95
C GLU A 1 -34.18 4.73 12.24
N PRO A 2 -33.37 5.41 11.41
CA PRO A 2 -32.16 4.78 10.88
C PRO A 2 -31.23 4.55 12.09
N SER A 3 -30.95 3.28 12.36
CA SER A 3 -30.07 2.84 13.46
C SER A 3 -28.77 3.64 13.43
N ASN A 4 -28.50 4.40 14.49
CA ASN A 4 -27.26 5.16 14.63
C ASN A 4 -26.08 4.19 14.48
N PRO A 5 -25.20 4.36 13.47
CA PRO A 5 -24.17 3.36 13.17
C PRO A 5 -23.23 3.22 14.36
N ASN A 6 -23.11 1.98 14.88
CA ASN A 6 -22.23 1.68 16.00
C ASN A 6 -20.79 2.14 15.69
N PRO A 7 -20.21 3.08 16.47
CA PRO A 7 -18.84 3.57 16.24
C PRO A 7 -17.78 2.47 16.24
N MET A 8 -18.02 1.36 16.94
CA MET A 8 -17.11 0.20 16.98
C MET A 8 -16.91 -0.46 15.62
N ASN A 9 -17.89 -0.34 14.71
CA ASN A 9 -17.77 -0.83 13.33
C ASN A 9 -16.69 -0.08 12.54
N TRP A 10 -16.28 1.10 12.98
CA TRP A 10 -15.21 1.89 12.37
C TRP A 10 -13.91 1.79 13.15
N LEU A 11 -13.98 1.84 14.48
CA LEU A 11 -12.82 1.84 15.37
C LEU A 11 -12.07 0.51 15.32
N LEU A 12 -12.76 -0.63 15.45
CA LEU A 12 -12.12 -1.94 15.50
C LEU A 12 -11.35 -2.25 14.21
N PRO A 13 -11.96 -2.14 13.01
CA PRO A 13 -11.24 -2.43 11.78
C PRO A 13 -10.09 -1.46 11.54
N ALA A 14 -10.28 -0.17 11.84
CA ALA A 14 -9.21 0.82 11.67
C ALA A 14 -8.01 0.53 12.58
N TYR A 15 -8.26 0.22 13.85
CA TYR A 15 -7.19 -0.09 14.81
C TYR A 15 -6.46 -1.38 14.45
N GLU A 16 -7.19 -2.50 14.30
CA GLU A 16 -6.57 -3.81 14.07
C GLU A 16 -5.80 -3.89 12.75
N THR A 17 -6.36 -3.35 11.66
CA THR A 17 -5.71 -3.42 10.35
C THR A 17 -4.50 -2.49 10.28
N THR A 18 -4.57 -1.29 10.88
CA THR A 18 -3.46 -0.33 10.86
C THR A 18 -2.29 -0.83 11.69
N TRP A 19 -2.51 -1.25 12.94
CA TRP A 19 -1.42 -1.65 13.83
C TRP A 19 -0.68 -2.90 13.37
N ARG A 20 -1.40 -3.89 12.80
CA ARG A 20 -0.76 -5.07 12.21
C ARG A 20 0.24 -4.66 11.12
N VAL A 21 -0.13 -3.73 10.25
CA VAL A 21 0.77 -3.27 9.19
C VAL A 21 1.91 -2.42 9.76
N VAL A 22 1.63 -1.52 10.71
CA VAL A 22 2.66 -0.69 11.37
C VAL A 22 3.76 -1.55 11.98
N LEU A 23 3.41 -2.61 12.73
CA LEU A 23 4.40 -3.50 13.34
C LEU A 23 5.24 -4.25 12.29
N VAL A 24 4.61 -4.71 11.21
CA VAL A 24 5.34 -5.33 10.09
C VAL A 24 6.27 -4.32 9.41
N CYS A 25 5.84 -3.07 9.25
CA CYS A 25 6.68 -2.00 8.72
C CYS A 25 7.91 -1.79 9.59
N VAL A 26 7.75 -1.72 10.91
CA VAL A 26 8.88 -1.57 11.85
C VAL A 26 9.87 -2.74 11.71
N ILE A 27 9.35 -3.97 11.67
CA ILE A 27 10.20 -5.16 11.48
C ILE A 27 11.01 -5.08 10.18
N LYS A 28 10.36 -4.71 9.07
CA LYS A 28 11.01 -4.64 7.76
C LYS A 28 11.96 -3.45 7.60
N LEU A 29 11.69 -2.32 8.26
CA LEU A 29 12.54 -1.14 8.19
C LEU A 29 13.78 -1.24 9.09
N ARG A 30 13.63 -1.79 10.31
CA ARG A 30 14.73 -1.88 11.29
C ARG A 30 15.58 -3.13 11.13
N TYR A 31 14.93 -4.29 11.04
CA TYR A 31 15.60 -5.59 11.25
C TYR A 31 15.88 -6.36 9.96
N ARG A 32 15.53 -5.78 8.80
CA ARG A 32 15.84 -6.43 7.53
C ARG A 32 17.28 -6.12 7.11
N ASN A 33 18.08 -7.17 6.95
CA ASN A 33 19.37 -7.12 6.27
C ASN A 33 19.13 -7.20 4.75
N ALA A 34 19.02 -6.05 4.07
CA ALA A 34 18.84 -5.97 2.62
C ALA A 34 20.09 -5.40 1.91
N PRO A 35 20.30 -5.64 0.61
CA PRO A 35 21.43 -5.04 -0.12
C PRO A 35 21.33 -3.52 -0.25
N ASN A 36 20.11 -2.98 -0.46
CA ASN A 36 19.83 -1.55 -0.63
C ASN A 36 19.54 -0.78 0.68
N THR A 37 20.09 -1.27 1.79
CA THR A 37 19.74 -0.82 3.14
C THR A 37 19.97 0.68 3.37
N GLN A 38 20.99 1.29 2.76
CA GLN A 38 21.31 2.70 3.02
C GLN A 38 20.26 3.68 2.44
N LYS A 39 19.84 3.51 1.18
CA LYS A 39 18.80 4.34 0.55
C LYS A 39 17.44 4.15 1.25
N GLN A 40 17.10 2.91 1.57
CA GLN A 40 15.84 2.58 2.23
C GLN A 40 15.79 3.07 3.68
N ARG A 41 16.93 3.14 4.39
CA ARG A 41 17.01 3.75 5.74
C ARG A 41 16.96 5.27 5.73
N LYS A 42 17.46 5.91 4.67
CA LYS A 42 17.46 7.38 4.56
C LYS A 42 16.06 7.93 4.34
N LEU A 43 15.25 7.29 3.51
CA LEU A 43 13.90 7.76 3.17
C LEU A 43 12.96 7.98 4.37
N PRO A 44 12.83 7.05 5.34
CA PRO A 44 12.12 7.29 6.59
C PRO A 44 12.58 8.56 7.32
N LYS A 45 13.90 8.76 7.44
CA LYS A 45 14.48 9.93 8.12
C LYS A 45 14.18 11.22 7.38
N ASP A 46 14.32 11.22 6.05
CA ASP A 46 14.00 12.36 5.19
C ASP A 46 12.49 12.69 5.22
N TYR A 47 11.63 11.69 5.43
CA TYR A 47 10.19 11.92 5.61
C TYR A 47 9.86 12.45 7.02
N MET A 48 10.61 12.03 8.04
CA MET A 48 10.43 12.51 9.41
C MET A 48 10.82 13.99 9.56
N SER A 49 11.85 14.44 8.83
CA SER A 49 12.27 15.85 8.82
C SER A 49 11.32 16.77 8.06
N ASP A 50 10.54 16.23 7.11
CA ASP A 50 9.51 16.97 6.36
C ASP A 50 8.33 16.05 6.02
N ILE A 51 7.28 16.11 6.85
CA ILE A 51 6.03 15.33 6.71
C ILE A 51 5.13 15.96 5.63
N SER A 52 5.68 16.20 4.44
CA SER A 52 4.94 16.76 3.30
C SER A 52 4.42 15.67 2.37
N LYS A 53 3.36 16.00 1.63
CA LYS A 53 2.84 15.16 0.54
C LYS A 53 3.89 14.89 -0.54
N ARG A 54 4.79 15.85 -0.76
CA ARG A 54 5.92 15.76 -1.69
C ARG A 54 6.88 14.66 -1.26
N ARG A 55 7.32 14.65 0.01
CA ARG A 55 8.19 13.59 0.55
C ARG A 55 7.52 12.23 0.61
N PHE A 56 6.23 12.21 0.95
CA PHE A 56 5.46 10.96 0.98
C PHE A 56 5.40 10.30 -0.40
N LYS A 57 5.04 11.05 -1.44
CA LYS A 57 4.83 10.51 -2.80
C LYS A 57 6.06 10.52 -3.70
N GLY A 58 7.12 11.21 -3.31
CA GLY A 58 8.28 11.44 -4.14
C GLY A 58 8.12 12.65 -5.04
N GLU A 59 9.25 13.15 -5.53
CA GLU A 59 9.31 14.18 -6.57
C GLU A 59 9.22 13.54 -7.94
N PHE A 60 8.78 14.30 -8.94
CA PHE A 60 8.84 13.84 -10.31
C PHE A 60 10.31 13.74 -10.73
N THR A 61 10.78 12.53 -11.05
CA THR A 61 12.10 12.34 -11.67
C THR A 61 12.03 12.56 -13.18
N MET A 62 10.85 12.36 -13.76
CA MET A 62 10.45 12.68 -15.13
C MET A 62 8.96 13.08 -15.11
N PRO A 63 8.42 13.77 -16.14
CA PRO A 63 6.99 14.07 -16.21
C PRO A 63 6.14 12.82 -15.94
N GLY A 64 5.28 12.86 -14.91
CA GLY A 64 4.43 11.74 -14.52
C GLY A 64 5.10 10.58 -13.75
N VAL A 65 6.44 10.53 -13.62
CA VAL A 65 7.14 9.47 -12.90
C VAL A 65 7.60 9.96 -11.52
N TYR A 66 6.96 9.44 -10.48
CA TYR A 66 7.37 9.70 -9.09
C TYR A 66 8.64 8.93 -8.75
N GLY A 67 9.62 9.63 -8.16
CA GLY A 67 10.89 9.09 -7.67
C GLY A 67 10.76 8.19 -6.45
N PHE A 68 11.90 7.60 -6.05
CA PHE A 68 12.02 6.72 -4.88
C PHE A 68 11.62 7.46 -3.60
N CYS A 69 10.59 6.97 -2.91
CA CYS A 69 9.97 7.65 -1.78
C CYS A 69 9.44 6.65 -0.74
N VAL A 70 9.10 7.14 0.45
CA VAL A 70 8.64 6.28 1.55
C VAL A 70 7.34 5.52 1.22
N ASN A 71 6.48 6.08 0.36
CA ASN A 71 5.25 5.42 -0.07
C ASN A 71 5.52 4.12 -0.86
N VAL A 72 6.59 4.01 -1.66
CA VAL A 72 6.88 2.74 -2.35
C VAL A 72 7.34 1.64 -1.40
N ILE A 73 7.95 2.00 -0.26
CA ILE A 73 8.30 1.04 0.80
C ILE A 73 7.02 0.52 1.46
N VAL A 74 6.13 1.41 1.88
CA VAL A 74 4.88 1.01 2.55
C VAL A 74 3.96 0.23 1.61
N LYS A 75 3.91 0.59 0.32
CA LYS A 75 3.19 -0.21 -0.69
C LYS A 75 3.75 -1.62 -0.82
N GLU A 76 5.07 -1.79 -0.84
CA GLU A 76 5.68 -3.13 -0.93
C GLU A 76 5.41 -3.98 0.31
N ILE A 77 5.38 -3.36 1.49
CA ILE A 77 5.01 -4.05 2.74
C ILE A 77 3.56 -4.52 2.68
N LEU A 78 2.65 -3.63 2.27
CA LEU A 78 1.23 -3.95 2.17
C LEU A 78 0.91 -4.96 1.06
N ARG A 79 1.73 -5.01 0.01
CA ARG A 79 1.65 -6.07 -1.00
C ARG A 79 1.95 -7.43 -0.37
N LEU A 80 3.05 -7.53 0.37
CA LEU A 80 3.49 -8.78 1.02
C LEU A 80 2.63 -9.19 2.21
N TYR A 81 2.08 -8.22 2.93
CA TYR A 81 1.32 -8.40 4.17
C TYR A 81 0.02 -7.60 4.09
N PRO A 82 -0.91 -7.97 3.19
CA PRO A 82 -2.15 -7.22 3.03
C PRO A 82 -2.99 -7.31 4.31
N PRO A 83 -3.59 -6.20 4.77
CA PRO A 83 -4.43 -6.18 5.96
C PRO A 83 -5.68 -7.06 5.78
N THR A 84 -6.21 -7.09 4.55
CA THR A 84 -7.31 -7.96 4.14
C THR A 84 -6.80 -8.99 3.14
N ARG A 85 -6.74 -10.26 3.55
CA ARG A 85 -6.27 -11.35 2.68
C ARG A 85 -7.34 -11.85 1.71
N ARG A 86 -8.61 -11.80 2.13
CA ARG A 86 -9.73 -12.37 1.38
C ARG A 86 -10.95 -11.47 1.48
N VAL A 87 -11.73 -11.44 0.41
CA VAL A 87 -13.01 -10.73 0.33
C VAL A 87 -14.07 -11.72 -0.09
N TYR A 88 -15.10 -11.85 0.74
CA TYR A 88 -16.21 -12.76 0.50
C TYR A 88 -17.41 -11.98 -0.04
N ARG A 89 -18.16 -12.59 -0.97
CA ARG A 89 -19.44 -12.10 -1.47
C ARG A 89 -20.40 -13.26 -1.56
N CYS A 90 -21.63 -13.04 -1.13
CA CYS A 90 -22.73 -13.96 -1.30
C CYS A 90 -23.63 -13.42 -2.40
N PHE A 91 -23.87 -14.19 -3.46
CA PHE A 91 -24.81 -13.83 -4.50
C PHE A 91 -26.17 -14.45 -4.18
N THR A 92 -27.16 -13.60 -3.91
CA THR A 92 -28.51 -14.01 -3.52
C THR A 92 -29.28 -14.70 -4.65
N GLU A 93 -28.90 -14.46 -5.90
CA GLU A 93 -29.60 -14.95 -7.09
C GLU A 93 -29.07 -16.32 -7.57
N ASP A 94 -27.77 -16.59 -7.39
CA ASP A 94 -27.10 -17.80 -7.90
C ASP A 94 -26.61 -18.75 -6.79
N GLY A 95 -26.84 -18.41 -5.52
CA GLY A 95 -26.56 -19.25 -4.34
C GLY A 95 -25.09 -19.55 -4.05
N GLY A 96 -24.17 -19.03 -4.84
CA GLY A 96 -22.73 -19.25 -4.70
C GLY A 96 -22.07 -18.21 -3.80
N ASP A 97 -21.45 -18.67 -2.71
CA ASP A 97 -20.44 -17.87 -2.00
C ASP A 97 -19.18 -17.81 -2.85
N VAL A 98 -18.77 -16.60 -3.24
CA VAL A 98 -17.48 -16.37 -3.91
C VAL A 98 -16.48 -15.73 -2.96
N LYS A 99 -15.20 -16.03 -3.20
CA LYS A 99 -14.08 -15.43 -2.48
C LYS A 99 -13.05 -14.90 -3.47
N ALA A 100 -12.62 -13.66 -3.27
CA ALA A 100 -11.42 -13.11 -3.90
C ALA A 100 -10.25 -13.27 -2.93
N ASP A 101 -9.15 -13.89 -3.37
CA ASP A 101 -7.93 -14.05 -2.58
C ASP A 101 -6.92 -12.95 -2.95
N ILE A 102 -6.96 -11.86 -2.19
CA ILE A 102 -6.13 -10.66 -2.39
C ILE A 102 -4.65 -10.99 -2.19
N GLU A 103 -4.35 -11.82 -1.20
CA GLU A 103 -2.97 -12.23 -0.93
C GLU A 103 -2.40 -13.05 -2.08
N LEU A 104 -3.21 -13.91 -2.71
CA LEU A 104 -2.81 -14.63 -3.91
C LEU A 104 -2.55 -13.68 -5.08
N CYS A 105 -3.44 -12.73 -5.36
CA CYS A 105 -3.24 -11.72 -6.42
C CYS A 105 -1.94 -10.93 -6.24
N HIS A 106 -1.56 -10.62 -5.00
CA HIS A 106 -0.32 -9.91 -4.68
C HIS A 106 0.95 -10.76 -4.85
N ARG A 107 0.81 -12.10 -4.87
CA ARG A 107 1.92 -13.07 -4.93
C ARG A 107 2.05 -13.74 -6.30
N ILE A 108 0.94 -13.87 -7.03
CA ILE A 108 0.81 -14.50 -8.33
C ILE A 108 0.01 -13.51 -9.17
N SER A 109 0.66 -12.41 -9.56
CA SER A 109 0.02 -11.41 -10.43
C SER A 109 -0.13 -11.97 -11.84
N VAL A 110 -1.21 -11.58 -12.53
CA VAL A 110 -1.66 -12.08 -13.83
C VAL A 110 -0.56 -12.14 -14.90
N ASP A 111 0.34 -11.15 -14.92
CA ASP A 111 1.41 -11.03 -15.93
C ASP A 111 2.82 -11.15 -15.33
N ASP A 112 3.00 -11.86 -14.23
CA ASP A 112 4.30 -11.91 -13.53
C ASP A 112 4.82 -10.52 -13.11
N ALA A 113 3.92 -9.52 -12.96
CA ALA A 113 4.22 -8.16 -12.56
C ALA A 113 5.00 -8.03 -11.23
N PHE A 114 4.88 -9.01 -10.34
CA PHE A 114 5.67 -9.09 -9.11
C PHE A 114 6.85 -10.08 -9.16
N SER A 115 7.14 -10.63 -10.33
CA SER A 115 8.34 -11.43 -10.59
C SER A 115 9.55 -10.55 -10.97
N PRO A 116 10.79 -11.06 -10.82
CA PRO A 116 11.13 -12.24 -10.03
C PRO A 116 10.95 -12.01 -8.53
N GLY A 117 10.71 -13.08 -7.78
CA GLY A 117 10.64 -13.06 -6.32
C GLY A 117 9.42 -12.33 -5.77
N PRO A 118 8.19 -12.82 -5.98
CA PRO A 118 6.97 -12.20 -5.45
C PRO A 118 6.91 -12.21 -3.92
N LEU A 119 7.60 -13.14 -3.26
CA LEU A 119 7.71 -13.18 -1.79
C LEU A 119 8.86 -12.32 -1.24
N CYS A 120 9.70 -11.79 -2.13
CA CYS A 120 10.79 -10.92 -1.75
C CYS A 120 10.29 -9.48 -1.67
N PHE A 121 10.62 -8.79 -0.57
CA PHE A 121 10.44 -7.34 -0.52
C PHE A 121 11.46 -6.69 -1.45
N ARG A 122 10.96 -6.03 -2.48
CA ARG A 122 11.71 -5.21 -3.45
C ARG A 122 10.87 -3.98 -3.77
N SER A 123 11.08 -2.88 -3.03
CA SER A 123 10.33 -1.62 -3.24
C SER A 123 10.61 -0.96 -4.61
N GLU A 124 11.70 -1.35 -5.25
CA GLU A 124 12.13 -0.87 -6.56
C GLU A 124 11.18 -1.33 -7.68
N ARG A 125 10.42 -2.42 -7.47
CA ARG A 125 9.45 -2.93 -8.47
C ARG A 125 8.35 -1.92 -8.82
N TRP A 126 8.04 -0.99 -7.90
CA TRP A 126 7.05 0.04 -8.15
C TRP A 126 7.46 1.03 -9.24
N PHE A 127 8.76 1.09 -9.59
CA PHE A 127 9.25 1.82 -10.75
C PHE A 127 8.96 1.07 -12.04
N GLU A 128 9.25 -0.24 -12.05
CA GLU A 128 9.02 -1.14 -13.19
C GLU A 128 7.54 -1.15 -13.57
N ILE A 129 6.64 -1.30 -12.58
CA ILE A 129 5.18 -1.26 -12.78
C ILE A 129 4.73 0.08 -13.39
N ARG A 130 5.34 1.19 -12.96
CA ARG A 130 4.95 2.53 -13.42
C ARG A 130 5.67 2.98 -14.70
N ALA A 131 6.69 2.24 -15.14
CA ALA A 131 7.53 2.60 -16.29
C ALA A 131 6.69 2.69 -17.57
N HIS A 132 5.72 1.79 -17.72
CA HIS A 132 4.88 1.67 -18.91
C HIS A 132 3.91 2.83 -19.15
N LEU A 133 3.62 3.64 -18.13
CA LEU A 133 2.54 4.62 -18.19
C LEU A 133 2.84 5.92 -19.03
N GLY A 134 4.00 6.08 -19.69
CA GLY A 134 4.32 7.28 -20.52
C GLY A 134 4.73 8.56 -19.75
N SER A 135 4.60 9.77 -20.32
CA SER A 135 4.95 11.07 -19.67
C SER A 135 3.75 11.92 -19.25
N GLU A 136 2.56 11.66 -19.80
CA GLU A 136 1.32 12.42 -19.56
C GLU A 136 0.37 11.69 -18.61
N LYS A 137 0.78 11.51 -17.34
CA LYS A 137 0.00 10.74 -16.36
C LYS A 137 -0.76 11.60 -15.37
N THR A 138 -1.99 11.20 -15.09
CA THR A 138 -2.76 11.60 -13.91
C THR A 138 -2.53 10.63 -12.74
N ARG A 139 -2.98 11.04 -11.55
CA ARG A 139 -2.97 10.17 -10.35
C ARG A 139 -3.87 8.94 -10.52
N GLN A 140 -4.91 9.04 -11.33
CA GLN A 140 -5.86 7.96 -11.56
C GLN A 140 -5.18 6.85 -12.38
N ASP A 141 -4.38 7.22 -13.39
CA ASP A 141 -3.66 6.27 -14.24
C ASP A 141 -2.67 5.42 -13.46
N VAL A 142 -1.96 6.01 -12.48
CA VAL A 142 -1.05 5.26 -11.59
C VAL A 142 -1.81 4.26 -10.73
N SER A 143 -2.97 4.66 -10.18
CA SER A 143 -3.77 3.75 -9.34
C SER A 143 -4.37 2.62 -10.16
N TYR A 144 -4.80 2.93 -11.38
CA TYR A 144 -5.39 1.97 -12.31
C TYR A 144 -4.39 0.90 -12.73
N VAL A 145 -3.19 1.28 -13.17
CA VAL A 145 -2.16 0.30 -13.56
C VAL A 145 -1.67 -0.55 -12.40
N GLU A 146 -1.53 0.03 -11.20
CA GLU A 146 -1.21 -0.78 -10.03
C GLU A 146 -2.30 -1.84 -9.75
N GLN A 147 -3.57 -1.49 -9.95
CA GLN A 147 -4.70 -2.42 -9.80
C GLN A 147 -4.76 -3.48 -10.89
N GLU A 148 -4.50 -3.13 -12.16
CA GLU A 148 -4.40 -4.10 -13.26
C GLU A 148 -3.32 -5.16 -13.00
N HIS A 149 -2.20 -4.75 -12.41
CA HIS A 149 -1.15 -5.67 -11.97
C HIS A 149 -1.47 -6.40 -10.65
N GLY A 150 -2.71 -6.29 -10.16
CA GLY A 150 -3.22 -7.06 -9.03
C GLY A 150 -3.03 -6.39 -7.66
N PHE A 151 -2.53 -5.16 -7.57
CA PHE A 151 -2.37 -4.48 -6.28
C PHE A 151 -3.70 -3.94 -5.73
N MET A 152 -4.28 -4.66 -4.79
CA MET A 152 -5.60 -4.41 -4.20
C MET A 152 -5.55 -4.30 -2.68
N LEU A 153 -4.82 -3.30 -2.18
CA LEU A 153 -4.67 -2.95 -0.75
C LEU A 153 -5.90 -3.12 0.14
N PHE A 154 -7.06 -2.68 -0.37
CA PHE A 154 -8.33 -2.64 0.34
C PHE A 154 -9.47 -3.20 -0.52
N ALA A 155 -9.15 -4.14 -1.41
CA ALA A 155 -10.05 -4.57 -2.48
C ALA A 155 -10.53 -3.39 -3.35
N VAL A 156 -11.76 -3.47 -3.88
CA VAL A 156 -12.34 -2.47 -4.80
C VAL A 156 -12.66 -1.14 -4.09
N TYR A 157 -12.99 -1.16 -2.79
CA TYR A 157 -13.45 0.03 -2.08
C TYR A 157 -12.92 0.10 -0.65
N CYS A 158 -12.28 1.24 -0.32
CA CYS A 158 -11.89 1.61 1.02
C CYS A 158 -12.58 2.92 1.42
N PRO A 159 -13.36 2.97 2.51
CA PRO A 159 -13.93 4.22 3.02
C PRO A 159 -12.84 5.27 3.33
N ALA A 160 -11.67 4.84 3.80
CA ALA A 160 -10.53 5.72 4.08
C ALA A 160 -9.66 6.04 2.83
N GLY A 161 -10.00 5.53 1.65
CA GLY A 161 -9.28 5.71 0.40
C GLY A 161 -9.87 6.78 -0.54
N GLN A 162 -10.94 7.46 -0.14
CA GLN A 162 -11.64 8.45 -0.95
C GLN A 162 -10.78 9.68 -1.32
N LYS A 163 -11.23 10.47 -2.32
CA LYS A 163 -10.52 11.70 -2.75
C LYS A 163 -10.32 12.68 -1.58
N SER A 164 -11.30 12.80 -0.71
CA SER A 164 -11.30 13.65 0.50
C SER A 164 -10.23 13.24 1.52
N THR A 165 -10.01 11.94 1.72
CA THR A 165 -9.09 11.41 2.74
C THR A 165 -7.64 11.31 2.23
N GLN A 166 -7.39 11.54 0.94
CA GLN A 166 -6.04 11.65 0.35
C GLN A 166 -5.02 10.59 0.84
N THR A 167 -5.38 9.30 0.76
CA THR A 167 -4.52 8.18 1.22
C THR A 167 -4.12 8.26 2.69
N PHE A 168 -5.05 8.69 3.55
CA PHE A 168 -4.86 8.83 5.00
C PHE A 168 -4.25 7.57 5.64
N GLY A 169 -4.84 6.40 5.38
CA GLY A 169 -4.36 5.14 5.97
C GLY A 169 -2.88 4.86 5.67
N LEU A 170 -2.44 5.03 4.42
CA LEU A 170 -1.04 4.85 4.05
C LEU A 170 -0.12 5.85 4.76
N LYS A 171 -0.51 7.12 4.85
CA LYS A 171 0.28 8.16 5.54
C LYS A 171 0.39 7.87 7.04
N MET A 172 -0.71 7.44 7.68
CA MET A 172 -0.71 7.09 9.11
C MET A 172 0.17 5.88 9.38
N ILE A 173 0.07 4.83 8.57
CA ILE A 173 0.96 3.66 8.67
C ILE A 173 2.42 4.08 8.54
N THR A 174 2.74 4.93 7.56
CA THR A 174 4.10 5.45 7.37
C THR A 174 4.55 6.24 8.58
N LEU A 175 3.78 7.23 9.02
CA LEU A 175 4.15 8.11 10.12
C LEU A 175 4.42 7.30 11.41
N LEU A 176 3.49 6.44 11.80
CA LEU A 176 3.63 5.61 13.00
C LEU A 176 4.85 4.67 12.91
N ALA A 177 5.04 4.02 11.76
CA ALA A 177 6.17 3.12 11.58
C ALA A 177 7.51 3.88 11.64
N VAL A 178 7.61 5.06 11.01
CA VAL A 178 8.83 5.87 11.01
C VAL A 178 9.15 6.38 12.41
N VAL A 179 8.15 6.88 13.16
CA VAL A 179 8.32 7.34 14.55
C VAL A 179 8.84 6.21 15.45
N LEU A 180 8.22 5.02 15.36
CA LEU A 180 8.69 3.84 16.09
C LEU A 180 10.04 3.31 15.61
N CYS A 181 10.47 3.70 14.41
CA CYS A 181 11.79 3.39 13.88
C CYS A 181 12.84 4.47 14.17
N ASP A 182 12.52 5.49 14.95
CA ASP A 182 13.46 6.54 15.35
C ASP A 182 13.60 6.62 16.88
N GLY A 183 12.50 6.37 17.62
CA GLY A 183 12.54 6.00 19.05
C GLY A 183 13.29 4.72 19.31
#